data_AF-A0A925TE27-F1
#
_entry.id   AF-A0A925TE27-F1
#
_cell.length_a   1.000
_cell.length_b   1.000
_cell.length_c   1.000
_cell.angle_alpha   90.00
_cell.angle_beta   90.00
_cell.angle_gamma   90.00
#
_symmetry.space_group_name_H-M   'P 1'
#
loop_
_entity.id
_entity.type
_entity.pdbx_description
1 polymer ?
#
loop_
_entity_poly.entity_id
_entity_poly.type
_entity_poly.pdbx_seq_one_letter_code
_entity_poly.pdbx_strand_id
1 'polypeptide(L)' 'MSIRAEDRVRALPVWRGIKSITPLKGGVSNASFTVEDSTGKYVARVGEDYPCHQVSRE' A
#
# COMPACT_ATOMS: atom_id res chain seq x y z
N MET A 1 -8.57 2.58 -16.57
CA MET A 1 -7.27 1.98 -16.25
C MET A 1 -7.21 1.76 -14.75
N SER A 2 -7.00 0.54 -14.28
CA SER A 2 -6.83 0.29 -12.84
C SER A 2 -5.52 0.92 -12.36
N ILE A 3 -5.60 1.77 -11.33
CA ILE A 3 -4.43 2.36 -10.67
C ILE A 3 -3.72 1.23 -9.92
N ARG A 4 -2.40 1.06 -10.13
CA ARG A 4 -1.67 0.00 -9.44
C ARG A 4 -1.61 0.32 -7.94
N ALA A 5 -1.65 -0.70 -7.07
CA ALA A 5 -1.63 -0.50 -5.62
C ALA A 5 -0.46 0.37 -5.13
N GLU A 6 0.69 0.28 -5.80
CA GLU A 6 1.86 1.12 -5.53
C GLU A 6 1.59 2.62 -5.75
N ASP A 7 0.81 2.97 -6.77
CA ASP A 7 0.44 4.35 -7.06
C ASP A 7 -0.49 4.92 -5.99
N ARG A 8 -1.40 4.08 -5.45
CA ARG A 8 -2.23 4.45 -4.29
C ARG A 8 -1.37 4.73 -3.06
N VAL A 9 -0.32 3.95 -2.85
CA VAL A 9 0.66 4.22 -1.78
C VAL A 9 1.36 5.54 -2.04
N ARG A 10 1.94 5.76 -3.23
CA ARG A 10 2.65 7.00 -3.58
C ARG A 10 1.82 8.27 -3.38
N ALA A 11 0.52 8.19 -3.65
CA ALA A 11 -0.38 9.33 -3.57
C ALA A 11 -0.75 9.77 -2.14
N LEU A 12 -0.40 8.99 -1.10
CA LEU A 12 -0.75 9.36 0.27
C LEU A 12 0.03 10.64 0.70
N PRO A 13 -0.65 11.67 1.22
CA PRO A 13 -0.02 12.94 1.57
C PRO A 13 0.83 12.87 2.86
N VAL A 14 0.83 11.72 3.54
CA VAL A 14 1.56 11.52 4.79
C VAL A 14 3.08 11.43 4.58
N TRP A 15 3.53 11.12 3.36
CA TRP A 15 4.94 10.91 3.07
C TRP A 15 5.74 12.19 3.07
N ARG A 16 6.94 12.14 3.64
CA ARG A 16 7.90 13.24 3.60
C ARG A 16 9.07 12.90 2.70
N GLY A 17 8.89 13.11 1.39
CA GLY A 17 9.93 12.84 0.39
C GLY A 17 10.28 11.34 0.32
N ILE A 18 9.46 10.58 -0.40
CA ILE A 18 9.67 9.15 -0.61
C ILE A 18 11.04 8.92 -1.26
N LYS A 19 11.89 8.11 -0.61
CA LYS A 19 13.20 7.70 -1.12
C LYS A 19 13.11 6.37 -1.86
N SER A 20 12.36 5.41 -1.31
CA SER A 20 12.17 4.10 -1.92
C SER A 20 10.81 3.50 -1.59
N ILE A 21 10.29 2.72 -2.53
CA ILE A 21 9.12 1.85 -2.35
C ILE A 21 9.45 0.51 -2.98
N THR A 22 9.32 -0.55 -2.20
CA THR A 22 9.60 -1.91 -2.66
C THR A 22 8.44 -2.83 -2.29
N PRO A 23 7.92 -3.65 -3.22
CA PRO A 23 6.92 -4.67 -2.92
C PRO A 23 7.44 -5.63 -1.83
N LEU A 24 6.64 -5.79 -0.78
CA LEU A 24 6.89 -6.77 0.26
C LEU A 24 6.10 -8.03 -0.08
N LYS A 25 6.81 -9.08 -0.51
CA LYS A 25 6.21 -10.38 -0.80
C LYS A 25 5.70 -11.02 0.50
N GLY A 26 4.58 -11.72 0.40
CA GLY A 26 3.90 -12.33 1.54
C GLY A 26 2.58 -11.63 1.87
N GLY A 27 1.74 -12.29 2.66
CA GLY A 27 0.35 -11.90 2.87
C GLY A 27 -0.59 -12.52 1.82
N VAL A 28 -1.82 -12.80 2.24
CA VAL A 28 -2.83 -13.49 1.41
C VAL A 28 -3.64 -12.49 0.59
N SER A 29 -4.11 -11.42 1.22
CA SER A 29 -5.17 -10.58 0.64
C SER A 29 -4.80 -9.10 0.45
N ASN A 30 -3.64 -8.63 0.90
CA ASN A 30 -3.27 -7.21 0.77
C ASN A 30 -1.95 -7.06 0.02
N ALA A 31 -1.91 -6.14 -0.93
CA ALA A 31 -0.63 -5.67 -1.48
C ALA A 31 0.12 -4.90 -0.37
N SER A 32 1.35 -5.30 -0.11
CA SER A 32 2.17 -4.71 0.96
C SER A 32 3.46 -4.16 0.37
N PHE A 33 3.91 -3.03 0.90
CA PHE A 33 5.09 -2.32 0.42
C PHE A 33 5.93 -1.88 1.61
N THR A 34 7.24 -2.01 1.50
CA THR A 34 8.17 -1.28 2.37
C THR A 34 8.37 0.11 1.76
N VAL A 35 8.14 1.15 2.54
CA VAL A 35 8.31 2.55 2.13
C VAL A 35 9.37 3.18 3.01
N GLU A 36 10.36 3.83 2.41
CA GLU A 36 11.33 4.65 3.13
C GLU A 36 11.17 6.11 2.69
N ASP A 37 11.06 7.02 3.65
CA ASP A 37 11.01 8.45 3.41
C ASP A 37 12.08 9.20 4.25
N SER A 38 11.98 10.54 4.34
CA SER A 38 12.93 11.33 5.13
C SER A 38 12.83 11.08 6.66
N THR A 39 11.73 10.53 7.14
CA THR A 39 11.45 10.32 8.57
C THR A 39 11.69 8.90 9.06
N GLY A 40 11.65 7.91 8.16
CA GLY A 40 11.96 6.54 8.54
C GLY A 40 11.53 5.50 7.51
N LYS A 41 11.41 4.26 7.99
CA LYS A 41 11.01 3.09 7.21
C LYS A 41 9.70 2.53 7.74
N TYR A 42 8.74 2.30 6.84
CA TYR A 42 7.35 1.97 7.14
C TYR A 42 6.88 0.81 6.27
N VAL A 43 5.73 0.24 6.64
CA VAL A 43 4.99 -0.70 5.80
C VAL A 43 3.66 -0.07 5.42
N ALA A 44 3.41 0.08 4.12
CA ALA A 44 2.12 0.49 3.58
C ALA A 44 1.38 -0.75 3.07
N ARG A 45 0.07 -0.84 3.36
CA ARG A 45 -0.78 -1.95 2.93
C ARG A 45 -1.99 -1.40 2.20
N VAL A 46 -2.27 -2.00 1.06
CA VAL A 46 -3.40 -1.65 0.21
C VAL A 46 -4.33 -2.84 0.18
N GLY A 47 -5.48 -2.68 0.83
CA GLY A 47 -6.55 -3.66 0.81
C GLY A 47 -7.49 -3.45 -0.39
N GLU A 48 -8.14 -4.54 -0.74
CA GLU A 48 -9.28 -4.61 -1.66
C GLU A 48 -10.40 -5.38 -0.95
N ASP A 49 -11.65 -5.14 -1.36
CA ASP A 49 -12.78 -5.88 -0.83
C ASP A 49 -12.80 -7.27 -1.48
N TYR A 50 -12.77 -8.30 -0.63
CA TYR A 50 -12.93 -9.69 -1.07
C TYR A 50 -14.29 -10.18 -0.59
N PRO A 51 -15.13 -10.78 -1.45
CA PRO A 51 -16.43 -11.29 -1.04
C PRO A 51 -16.37 -12.25 0.16
N CYS A 52 -15.31 -13.06 0.25
CA CYS A 52 -15.09 -13.99 1.37
C CYS A 52 -14.80 -13.30 2.71
N HIS A 53 -14.41 -12.02 2.72
CA HIS A 53 -14.22 -11.24 3.94
C HIS A 53 -15.53 -10.63 4.48
N GLN A 54 -16.63 -10.71 3.72
CA GLN A 54 -17.95 -10.18 4.11
C GLN A 54 -17.93 -8.69 4.54
N VAL A 55 -16.95 -7.93 4.05
CA VAL A 55 -16.84 -6.48 4.26
C VAL A 55 -16.82 -5.81 2.89
N SER A 56 -17.67 -4.79 2.73
CA SER A 56 -17.72 -3.91 1.56
C SER A 56 -17.61 -2.46 2.02
N ARG A 57 -16.80 -1.66 1.32
CA ARG A 57 -16.45 -0.26 1.65
C ARG A 57 -16.87 0.72 0.55
N GLU A 58 -17.65 0.25 -0.41
CA GLU A 58 -18.36 1.11 -1.37
C GLU A 58 -19.51 1.87 -0.71
#